data_AF-A0A2H9NRG2-F1
#
_entry.id   AF-A0A2H9NRG2-F1
#
_cell.length_a   1.000
_cell.length_b   1.000
_cell.length_c   1.000
_cell.angle_alpha   90.00
_cell.angle_beta   90.00
_cell.angle_gamma   90.00
#
_symmetry.space_group_name_H-M   'P 1'
#
loop_
_entity.id
_entity.type
_entity.pdbx_description
1 polymer ?
#
loop_
_entity_poly.entity_id
_entity_poly.type
_entity_poly.pdbx_seq_one_letter_code
_entity_poly.pdbx_strand_id
1 'polypeptide(L)' 'MKIEKNAVVSLTYELSDASGALIEKADGPISYLHGGY' A
#
# COMPACT_ATOMS: atom_id res chain seq x y z
N MET A 1 -15.69 -3.18 -6.67
CA MET A 1 -15.18 -3.73 -5.40
C MET A 1 -14.94 -2.56 -4.47
N LYS A 2 -15.49 -2.57 -3.24
CA LYS A 2 -15.23 -1.53 -2.24
C LYS A 2 -14.18 -2.06 -1.27
N ILE A 3 -13.16 -1.24 -0.97
CA ILE A 3 -12.16 -1.54 0.07
C ILE A 3 -12.82 -1.16 1.40
N GLU A 4 -12.99 -2.14 2.30
CA GLU A 4 -13.66 -1.97 3.59
C GLU A 4 -12.69 -2.26 4.74
N LYS A 5 -13.01 -1.72 5.93
CA LYS A 5 -12.19 -1.93 7.14
C LYS A 5 -12.11 -3.42 7.48
N ASN A 6 -10.96 -3.86 7.99
CA ASN A 6 -10.63 -5.23 8.37
C ASN A 6 -10.66 -6.22 7.20
N ALA A 7 -10.54 -5.75 5.96
CA ALA A 7 -10.40 -6.61 4.78
C ALA A 7 -8.92 -6.73 4.38
N VAL A 8 -8.49 -7.94 4.02
CA VAL A 8 -7.19 -8.14 3.38
C VAL A 8 -7.30 -7.72 1.92
N VAL A 9 -6.43 -6.82 1.50
CA VAL A 9 -6.38 -6.29 0.14
C VAL A 9 -4.99 -6.47 -0.45
N SER A 10 -4.92 -6.57 -1.77
CA SER A 10 -3.65 -6.61 -2.49
C SER A 10 -3.39 -5.23 -3.10
N LEU A 11 -2.20 -4.68 -2.88
CA LEU A 11 -1.81 -3.38 -3.43
C LEU A 11 -0.37 -3.37 -3.93
N THR A 12 -0.12 -2.56 -4.96
CA THR A 12 1.21 -2.18 -5.41
C THR A 12 1.38 -0.70 -5.12
N TYR A 13 2.51 -0.30 -4.54
CA TYR A 13 2.76 1.09 -4.17
C TYR A 13 4.17 1.56 -4.54
N GLU A 14 4.31 2.88 -4.59
CA GLU A 14 5.55 3.62 -4.66
C GLU A 14 5.50 4.71 -3.59
N LEU A 15 6.52 4.79 -2.75
CA LEU A 15 6.64 5.75 -1.65
C LEU A 15 7.77 6.72 -1.97
N SER A 16 7.42 8.00 -2.06
CA SER A 16 8.37 9.09 -2.25
C SER A 16 8.34 10.05 -1.06
N ASP A 17 9.46 10.73 -0.81
CA ASP A 17 9.54 11.80 0.18
C ASP A 17 8.85 13.09 -0.31
N ALA A 18 8.80 14.12 0.55
CA ALA A 18 8.17 15.41 0.23
C ALA A 18 8.87 16.17 -0.92
N SER A 19 10.12 15.83 -1.25
CA SER A 19 10.86 16.38 -2.37
C SER A 19 10.67 15.59 -3.67
N GLY A 20 9.99 14.44 -3.60
CA GLY A 20 9.74 13.53 -4.71
C GLY A 20 10.81 12.46 -4.90
N ALA A 21 11.78 12.32 -3.98
CA ALA A 21 12.77 11.25 -4.07
C ALA A 21 12.15 9.91 -3.67
N LEU A 22 12.40 8.87 -4.47
CA LEU A 22 11.90 7.53 -4.20
C LEU A 22 12.55 6.97 -2.93
N ILE A 23 11.72 6.58 -1.96
CA ILE A 23 12.14 5.89 -0.74
C ILE A 23 12.01 4.39 -0.93
N GLU A 24 10.86 3.95 -1.45
CA GLU A 24 10.54 2.53 -1.55
C GLU A 24 9.56 2.25 -2.68
N LYS A 25 9.70 1.09 -3.31
CA LYS A 25 8.76 0.58 -4.31
C LYS A 25 8.54 -0.91 -4.07
N ALA A 26 7.29 -1.33 -4.11
CA ALA A 26 6.98 -2.76 -4.03
C ALA A 26 7.33 -3.46 -5.35
N ASP A 27 8.12 -4.52 -5.28
CA ASP A 27 8.49 -5.35 -6.44
C ASP A 27 7.32 -6.16 -7.03
N GLY A 28 6.20 -6.20 -6.32
CA GLY A 28 4.97 -6.87 -6.74
C GLY A 28 3.81 -6.56 -5.79
N PRO A 29 2.62 -7.13 -6.04
CA PRO A 29 1.46 -6.91 -5.17
C PRO A 29 1.71 -7.47 -3.77
N ILE A 30 1.53 -6.64 -2.75
CA ILE A 30 1.61 -7.04 -1.34
C ILE A 30 0.22 -7.20 -0.73
N SER A 31 0.09 -8.09 0.25
CA SER A 31 -1.15 -8.23 1.02
C SER A 31 -1.12 -7.33 2.26
N TYR A 32 -2.18 -6.53 2.45
CA TYR A 32 -2.31 -5.56 3.53
C TYR A 32 -3.69 -5.67 4.20
N LEU A 33 -3.74 -5.62 5.53
CA LEU A 33 -4.99 -5.56 6.29
C LEU A 33 -5.47 -4.10 6.34
N HIS A 34 -6.46 -3.76 5.52
CA HIS A 34 -6.94 -2.39 5.43
C HIS A 34 -7.73 -1.98 6.67
N GLY A 35 -7.29 -0.91 7.33
CA GLY A 35 -8.02 -0.32 8.46
C GLY A 35 -7.98 -1.13 9.76
N GLY A 36 -7.09 -2.12 9.87
CA GLY A 36 -6.66 -2.72 11.14
C GLY A 36 -5.35 -2.07 11.63
N TYR A 37 -5.08 -2.18 12.94
CA TYR A 37 -3.91 -1.63 13.64
C TYR A 37 -2.58 -1.95 12.94
#